data_AF-A0AAJ3LTV6-F1
#
_entry.id   AF-A0AAJ3LTV6-F1
#
_cell.length_a   1.000
_cell.length_b   1.000
_cell.length_c   1.000
_cell.angle_alpha   90.00
_cell.angle_beta   90.00
_cell.angle_gamma   90.00
#
_symmetry.space_group_name_H-M   'P 1'
#
loop_
_entity.id
_entity.type
_entity.pdbx_description
1 polymer ?
#
loop_
_entity_poly.entity_id
_entity_poly.type
_entity_poly.pdbx_seq_one_letter_code
_entity_poly.pdbx_strand_id
1 'polypeptide(L)'
;MPEYKVIEKRIDAVIRQKYNLPPVMSDAVHLADLMMLATEKRDLEIDVGSNWLMLEGIPTSDFIVNPLTPLQAKVLFLRRFNELSKRN
;
A
#
# COMPACT_ATOMS: atom_id res chain seq x y z
N MET A 1 1.26 -21.12 3.84
CA MET A 1 1.43 -21.17 5.31
C MET A 1 0.34 -20.29 5.97
N PRO A 2 -0.66 -20.88 6.66
CA PRO A 2 -1.82 -20.16 7.23
C PRO A 2 -1.50 -19.25 8.41
N GLU A 3 -0.44 -19.54 9.16
CA GLU A 3 -0.10 -18.87 10.42
C GLU A 3 0.30 -17.40 10.22
N TYR A 4 1.00 -17.07 9.13
CA TYR A 4 1.35 -15.69 8.81
C TYR A 4 0.11 -14.79 8.65
N LYS A 5 -0.95 -15.30 8.01
CA LYS A 5 -2.21 -14.55 7.85
C LYS A 5 -2.87 -14.24 9.19
N VAL A 6 -2.72 -15.11 10.19
CA VAL A 6 -3.25 -14.85 11.54
C VAL A 6 -2.44 -13.74 12.22
N ILE A 7 -1.11 -13.76 12.07
CA ILE A 7 -0.23 -12.71 12.61
C ILE A 7 -0.52 -11.35 11.94
N GLU A 8 -0.62 -11.31 10.62
CA GLU A 8 -0.95 -10.09 9.85
C GLU A 8 -2.28 -9.49 10.32
N LYS A 9 -3.33 -10.31 10.44
CA LYS A 9 -4.64 -9.87 10.95
C LYS A 9 -4.57 -9.30 12.35
N ARG A 10 -3.76 -9.90 13.24
CA ARG A 10 -3.58 -9.41 14.61
C ARG A 10 -2.87 -8.06 14.63
N ILE A 11 -1.83 -7.88 13.82
CA ILE A 11 -1.09 -6.62 13.72
C ILE A 11 -1.98 -5.52 13.12
N ASP A 12 -2.69 -5.81 12.03
CA ASP A 12 -3.62 -4.87 11.38
C ASP A 12 -4.72 -4.41 12.34
N ALA A 13 -5.33 -5.33 13.11
CA ALA A 13 -6.33 -4.99 14.11
C ALA A 13 -5.80 -4.02 15.19
N VAL A 14 -4.58 -4.24 15.69
CA VAL A 14 -3.95 -3.35 16.68
C VAL A 14 -3.66 -1.97 16.09
N ILE A 15 -3.17 -1.90 14.85
CA ILE A 15 -2.90 -0.62 14.16
C ILE A 15 -4.20 0.17 13.95
N ARG A 16 -5.25 -0.49 13.46
CA ARG A 16 -6.57 0.15 13.24
C ARG A 16 -7.16 0.69 14.53
N GLN A 17 -7.10 -0.09 15.61
CA GLN A 17 -7.56 0.33 16.93
C GLN A 17 -6.78 1.56 17.41
N LYS A 18 -5.45 1.53 17.31
CA LYS A 18 -4.58 2.63 17.75
C LYS A 18 -4.89 3.97 17.05
N TYR A 19 -5.23 3.92 15.77
CA TYR A 19 -5.51 5.12 14.95
C TYR A 19 -6.99 5.36 14.68
N ASN A 20 -7.88 4.65 15.40
CA ASN A 20 -9.34 4.79 15.29
C ASN A 20 -9.85 4.64 13.84
N LEU A 21 -9.31 3.65 13.12
CA LEU A 21 -9.72 3.30 11.76
C LEU A 21 -10.83 2.23 11.78
N PRO A 22 -11.62 2.11 10.69
CA PRO A 22 -12.57 1.02 10.54
C PRO A 22 -11.90 -0.37 10.68
N PRO A 23 -12.59 -1.37 11.27
CA PRO A 23 -12.01 -2.68 11.56
C PRO A 23 -11.69 -3.51 10.30
N VAL A 24 -12.24 -3.12 9.16
CA VAL A 24 -12.03 -3.79 7.86
C VAL A 24 -11.52 -2.76 6.86
N MET A 25 -10.65 -3.19 5.95
CA MET A 25 -10.20 -2.38 4.82
C MET A 25 -11.38 -2.07 3.90
N SER A 26 -11.47 -0.83 3.40
CA SER A 26 -12.47 -0.48 2.40
C SER A 26 -12.02 -0.92 1.01
N ASP A 27 -12.99 -1.17 0.13
CA ASP A 27 -12.72 -1.52 -1.27
C ASP A 27 -11.91 -0.45 -2.00
N ALA A 28 -12.09 0.83 -1.63
CA ALA A 28 -11.32 1.94 -2.18
C ALA A 28 -9.82 1.85 -1.83
N VAL A 29 -9.48 1.42 -0.61
CA VAL A 29 -8.07 1.22 -0.21
C VAL A 29 -7.48 -0.01 -0.92
N HIS A 30 -8.26 -1.07 -1.08
CA HIS A 30 -7.83 -2.26 -1.83
C HIS A 30 -7.57 -1.95 -3.30
N LEU A 31 -8.44 -1.17 -3.94
CA LEU A 31 -8.24 -0.72 -5.32
C LEU A 31 -6.98 0.15 -5.44
N ALA A 32 -6.75 1.08 -4.51
CA ALA A 32 -5.56 1.92 -4.50
C ALA A 32 -4.27 1.09 -4.36
N ASP A 33 -4.28 0.04 -3.55
CA ASP A 33 -3.16 -0.92 -3.42
C ASP A 33 -2.88 -1.64 -4.75
N LEU A 34 -3.91 -2.15 -5.43
CA LEU A 34 -3.75 -2.79 -6.74
C LEU A 34 -3.28 -1.81 -7.83
N MET A 35 -3.78 -0.57 -7.84
CA MET A 35 -3.32 0.47 -8.77
C MET A 35 -1.84 0.79 -8.54
N MET A 36 -1.41 0.89 -7.27
CA MET A 36 0.00 1.08 -6.93
C MET A 36 0.85 -0.10 -7.37
N LEU A 37 0.39 -1.34 -7.15
CA LEU A 37 1.10 -2.55 -7.57
C LEU A 37 1.26 -2.62 -9.10
N ALA A 38 0.22 -2.26 -9.86
CA ALA A 38 0.28 -2.15 -11.31
C ALA A 38 1.29 -1.08 -11.77
N THR A 39 1.33 0.05 -11.06
CA THR A 39 2.25 1.16 -11.33
C THR A 39 3.70 0.76 -11.04
N GLU A 40 3.96 0.11 -9.91
CA GLU A 40 5.27 -0.44 -9.54
C GLU A 40 5.76 -1.47 -10.56
N LYS A 41 4.89 -2.38 -10.99
CA LYS A 41 5.23 -3.37 -12.01
C LYS A 41 5.65 -2.72 -13.34
N ARG A 42 4.94 -1.66 -13.75
CA ARG A 42 5.26 -0.86 -14.94
C ARG A 42 6.60 -0.15 -14.82
N ASP A 43 6.88 0.49 -13.68
CA ASP A 43 8.00 1.41 -13.53
C ASP A 43 9.30 0.75 -13.06
N LEU A 44 9.21 -0.33 -12.27
CA LEU A 44 10.36 -1.00 -11.67
C LEU A 44 10.78 -2.28 -12.40
N GLU A 45 10.20 -2.54 -13.57
CA GLU A 45 10.48 -3.71 -14.42
C GLU A 45 10.39 -5.05 -13.65
N ILE A 46 9.42 -5.16 -12.74
CA ILE A 46 9.23 -6.36 -11.92
C ILE A 46 8.64 -7.47 -12.78
N ASP A 47 9.30 -8.63 -12.80
CA ASP A 47 8.76 -9.87 -13.40
C ASP A 47 8.32 -9.66 -14.87
N VAL A 48 9.25 -9.11 -15.66
CA VAL A 48 9.03 -8.74 -17.07
C VAL A 48 8.47 -9.93 -17.87
N GLY A 49 7.29 -9.73 -18.47
CA GLY A 49 6.63 -10.72 -19.33
C GLY A 49 5.59 -11.60 -18.63
N SER A 50 5.54 -11.60 -17.30
CA SER A 50 4.53 -12.37 -16.55
C SER A 50 3.18 -11.66 -16.54
N ASN A 51 2.08 -12.38 -16.83
CA ASN A 51 0.74 -11.84 -16.68
C ASN A 51 0.24 -12.02 -15.24
N TRP A 52 -0.12 -10.93 -14.58
CA TRP A 52 -0.68 -10.97 -13.22
C TRP A 52 -2.19 -10.78 -13.32
N LEU A 53 -2.94 -11.88 -13.33
CA LEU A 53 -4.41 -11.87 -13.52
C LEU A 53 -5.14 -10.95 -12.53
N MET A 54 -4.62 -10.80 -11.31
CA MET A 54 -5.17 -9.88 -10.30
C MET A 54 -5.08 -8.39 -10.68
N LEU A 55 -4.29 -8.04 -11.70
CA LEU A 55 -4.14 -6.69 -12.22
C LEU A 55 -4.90 -6.46 -13.53
N GLU A 56 -5.64 -7.45 -14.03
CA GLU A 56 -6.42 -7.30 -15.26
C GLU A 56 -7.50 -6.22 -15.08
N GLY A 57 -7.47 -5.19 -15.94
CA GLY A 57 -8.37 -4.05 -15.86
C GLY A 57 -8.06 -3.02 -14.77
N ILE A 58 -7.00 -3.23 -13.97
CA ILE A 58 -6.57 -2.26 -12.96
C ILE A 58 -5.73 -1.15 -13.63
N PRO A 59 -6.10 0.14 -13.50
CA PRO A 59 -5.33 1.22 -14.10
C PRO A 59 -4.04 1.50 -13.33
N THR A 60 -2.99 1.86 -14.06
CA THR A 60 -1.78 2.44 -13.46
C THR A 60 -1.98 3.92 -13.15
N SER A 61 -1.25 4.46 -12.17
CA SER A 61 -1.27 5.89 -11.87
C SER A 61 -0.44 6.71 -12.86
N ASP A 62 -0.73 8.01 -12.94
CA ASP A 62 -0.07 8.95 -13.86
C ASP A 62 1.34 9.37 -13.42
N PHE A 63 1.72 9.08 -12.18
CA PHE A 63 3.07 9.36 -11.68
C PHE A 63 4.00 8.16 -11.84
N ILE A 64 5.31 8.43 -11.80
CA ILE A 64 6.37 7.43 -11.89
C ILE A 64 6.87 7.07 -10.48
N VAL A 65 6.86 5.77 -10.18
CA VAL A 65 7.45 5.23 -8.95
C VAL A 65 8.97 5.12 -9.12
N ASN A 66 9.72 5.81 -8.26
CA ASN A 66 11.17 5.70 -8.18
C ASN A 66 11.58 5.21 -6.79
N PRO A 67 12.54 4.27 -6.68
CA PRO A 67 13.02 3.79 -5.39
C PRO A 67 13.64 4.92 -4.58
N LEU A 68 13.27 4.99 -3.30
CA LEU A 68 13.85 5.91 -2.34
C LEU A 68 14.84 5.20 -1.44
N THR A 69 15.83 5.93 -0.93
CA THR A 69 16.63 5.42 0.18
C THR A 69 15.75 5.19 1.42
N PRO A 70 16.11 4.26 2.32
CA PRO A 70 15.32 4.01 3.53
C PRO A 70 15.05 5.25 4.38
N LEU A 71 16.02 6.18 4.44
CA LEU A 71 15.86 7.44 5.16
C LEU A 71 14.82 8.35 4.49
N GLN A 72 14.88 8.52 3.16
CA GLN A 72 13.93 9.33 2.41
C GLN A 72 12.51 8.77 2.54
N ALA A 73 12.33 7.45 2.37
CA ALA A 73 11.04 6.78 2.50
C ALA A 73 10.42 7.02 3.88
N LYS A 74 11.20 6.83 4.95
CA LYS A 74 10.76 7.08 6.33
C LYS A 74 10.32 8.53 6.55
N VAL A 75 11.12 9.49 6.08
CA VAL A 75 10.83 10.92 6.25
C VAL A 75 9.53 11.30 5.54
N LEU A 76 9.36 10.88 4.29
CA LEU A 76 8.15 11.20 3.51
C LEU A 76 6.89 10.54 4.09
N PHE A 77 6.99 9.27 4.50
CA PHE A 77 5.89 8.57 5.15
C PHE A 77 5.42 9.28 6.42
N LEU A 78 6.35 9.57 7.34
CA LEU A 78 6.02 10.22 8.61
C LEU A 78 5.52 11.65 8.42
N ARG A 79 6.05 12.38 7.43
CA ARG A 79 5.54 13.70 7.07
C ARG A 79 4.06 13.61 6.68
N ARG A 80 3.73 12.74 5.72
CA ARG A 80 2.33 12.60 5.26
C ARG A 80 1.40 12.09 6.35
N PHE A 81 1.86 11.14 7.15
CA PHE A 81 1.14 10.66 8.32
C PHE A 81 0.81 11.80 9.30
N ASN A 82 1.79 12.66 9.61
CA ASN A 82 1.60 13.81 10.50
C ASN A 82 0.66 14.86 9.89
N GLU A 83 0.73 15.10 8.58
CA GLU A 83 -0.20 16.01 7.87
C GLU A 83 -1.65 15.52 8.00
N LEU A 84 -1.90 14.22 7.87
CA LEU A 84 -3.24 13.62 7.97
C LEU A 84 -3.72 13.42 9.42
N SER A 85 -2.80 13.29 10.37
CA SER A 85 -3.11 13.05 11.79
C SER A 85 -3.36 14.32 12.58
N LYS A 86 -2.88 15.48 12.11
CA LYS A 86 -3.20 16.77 12.69
C LYS A 86 -4.64 17.12 12.35
N ARG A 87 -5.53 16.96 13.34
CA ARG A 87 -6.88 17.54 13.31
C ARG A 87 -6.75 19.07 13.34
N ASN A 88 -7.44 19.77 12.45
CA ASN A 88 -7.86 21.14 12.74
C ASN A 88 -8.89 21.12 13.87
#